data_AF-A0A3C0YLM1-F1
#
_entry.id   AF-A0A3C0YLM1-F1
#
_cell.length_a   1.000
_cell.length_b   1.000
_cell.length_c   1.000
_cell.angle_alpha   90.00
_cell.angle_beta   90.00
_cell.angle_gamma   90.00
#
_symmetry.space_group_name_H-M   'P 1'
#
loop_
_entity.id
_entity.type
_entity.pdbx_description
1 polymer ?
#
loop_
_entity_poly.entity_id
_entity_poly.type
_entity_poly.pdbx_seq_one_letter_code
_entity_poly.pdbx_strand_id
1 'polypeptide(L)'
;MNELFIGLMSGTSLDGMDAVLVNFGKTPQDIKIMGHSYVPYEDAIKEALLRLHSPNTNELEESLIIGNTISKKAYEAIDALLKKTSITSKDIKAIGFHGQTVRHQPQKGFTLQIGNPALLAELSNINVIADFRSRDVAASGQGAPLVPAFHHEIFSHPTTYRAILNIGGIANVTLLNPKTSVSGFDTGPGNLLLDHWSKTHLHRAFDENGAWAKEGKLIKTLLDAFFEDSYFEKTAPKSTGRDYFNEAWLNKHLQKSYAAQDIQRTLLELTASSIAKAIDSNISEIYLCGGGALNIFLVERLKTLMPKTHIQLTDVLGIPTQYVEAAAFAWLAKQTLFLKPGNIPEVTGAKGLRILGALYPA
;
A
#
# COMPACT_ATOMS: atom_id res chain seq x y z
N MET A 1 -15.64 -14.61 21.55
CA MET A 1 -16.48 -14.29 20.37
C MET A 1 -15.54 -13.98 19.23
N ASN A 2 -15.89 -14.36 18.00
CA ASN A 2 -15.07 -14.03 16.83
C ASN A 2 -15.16 -12.52 16.56
N GLU A 3 -14.01 -11.88 16.35
CA GLU A 3 -13.93 -10.47 15.95
C GLU A 3 -13.72 -10.40 14.44
N LEU A 4 -14.81 -10.60 13.70
CA LEU A 4 -14.78 -10.64 12.23
C LEU A 4 -14.97 -9.25 11.64
N PHE A 5 -14.02 -8.84 10.81
CA PHE A 5 -14.03 -7.58 10.08
C PHE A 5 -13.64 -7.85 8.63
N ILE A 6 -14.17 -7.03 7.71
CA ILE A 6 -13.74 -7.03 6.32
C ILE A 6 -12.87 -5.81 6.10
N GLY A 7 -11.74 -5.97 5.44
CA GLY A 7 -10.91 -4.87 4.96
C GLY A 7 -11.00 -4.76 3.45
N LEU A 8 -11.21 -3.53 2.96
CA LEU A 8 -11.27 -3.20 1.54
C LEU A 8 -10.17 -2.23 1.16
N MET A 9 -9.41 -2.59 0.14
CA MET A 9 -8.34 -1.76 -0.40
C MET A 9 -8.37 -1.74 -1.92
N SER A 10 -8.21 -0.55 -2.50
CA SER A 10 -7.87 -0.36 -3.90
C SER A 10 -6.57 0.44 -3.97
N GLY A 11 -5.52 -0.21 -4.49
CA GLY A 11 -4.17 0.31 -4.56
C GLY A 11 -4.01 1.51 -5.50
N THR A 12 -2.83 2.13 -5.47
CA THR A 12 -2.45 3.16 -6.46
C THR A 12 -2.25 2.63 -7.87
N SER A 13 -2.21 1.30 -8.03
CA SER A 13 -2.23 0.57 -9.30
C SER A 13 -3.56 0.70 -10.04
N LEU A 14 -4.66 0.99 -9.33
CA LEU A 14 -6.02 1.07 -9.88
C LEU A 14 -6.43 -0.23 -10.60
N ASP A 15 -5.87 -1.36 -10.20
CA ASP A 15 -6.06 -2.66 -10.83
C ASP A 15 -7.39 -3.30 -10.43
N GLY A 16 -7.82 -3.12 -9.18
CA GLY A 16 -9.08 -3.64 -8.69
C GLY A 16 -9.34 -3.37 -7.22
N MET A 17 -10.33 -4.08 -6.68
CA MET A 17 -10.74 -4.04 -5.29
C MET A 17 -10.40 -5.35 -4.60
N ASP A 18 -9.54 -5.29 -3.59
CA ASP A 18 -9.27 -6.40 -2.67
C ASP A 18 -10.24 -6.34 -1.49
N ALA A 19 -10.83 -7.50 -1.17
CA ALA A 19 -11.55 -7.72 0.07
C ALA A 19 -10.93 -8.88 0.85
N VAL A 20 -10.62 -8.62 2.12
CA VAL A 20 -10.03 -9.61 3.03
C VAL A 20 -10.90 -9.73 4.27
N LEU A 21 -11.29 -10.96 4.61
CA LEU A 21 -11.99 -11.26 5.85
C LEU A 21 -10.96 -11.61 6.93
N VAL A 22 -10.99 -10.86 8.03
CA VAL A 22 -10.03 -11.00 9.14
C VAL A 22 -10.77 -11.39 10.41
N ASN A 23 -10.25 -12.39 11.12
CA ASN A 23 -10.60 -12.65 12.51
C ASN A 23 -9.45 -12.16 13.40
N PHE A 24 -9.68 -11.15 14.23
CA PHE A 24 -8.64 -10.60 15.11
C PHE A 24 -8.39 -11.40 16.39
N GLY A 25 -9.21 -12.42 16.69
CA GLY A 25 -9.04 -13.24 17.88
C GLY A 25 -9.06 -12.45 19.20
N LYS A 26 -8.29 -12.87 20.20
CA LYS A 26 -8.20 -12.19 21.51
C LYS A 26 -6.94 -11.35 21.65
N THR A 27 -5.85 -11.83 21.07
CA THR A 27 -4.53 -11.20 21.06
C THR A 27 -4.09 -10.90 19.63
N PRO A 28 -3.17 -9.95 19.40
CA PRO A 28 -2.65 -9.67 18.06
C PRO A 28 -2.10 -10.91 17.34
N GLN A 29 -1.56 -11.87 18.08
CA GLN A 29 -1.01 -13.14 17.55
C GLN A 29 -2.09 -14.12 17.08
N ASP A 30 -3.35 -13.93 17.50
CA ASP A 30 -4.47 -14.78 17.09
C ASP A 30 -5.07 -14.38 15.73
N ILE A 31 -4.53 -13.33 15.08
CA ILE A 31 -5.05 -12.83 13.82
C ILE A 31 -5.05 -13.93 12.75
N LYS A 32 -6.16 -14.06 12.03
CA LYS A 32 -6.32 -15.02 10.94
C LYS A 32 -7.02 -14.38 9.75
N ILE A 33 -6.46 -14.60 8.57
CA ILE A 33 -7.15 -14.34 7.31
C ILE A 33 -8.06 -15.52 7.02
N MET A 34 -9.36 -15.26 7.00
CA MET A 34 -10.42 -16.26 6.83
C MET A 34 -10.85 -16.41 5.36
N GLY A 35 -10.55 -15.43 4.53
CA GLY A 35 -10.89 -15.44 3.11
C GLY A 35 -10.41 -14.18 2.39
N HIS A 36 -10.32 -14.29 1.06
CA HIS A 36 -10.01 -13.20 0.15
C HIS A 36 -10.87 -13.28 -1.11
N SER A 37 -11.16 -12.11 -1.67
CA SER A 37 -11.63 -11.96 -3.03
C SER A 37 -11.02 -10.72 -3.67
N TYR A 38 -10.91 -10.76 -4.99
CA TYR A 38 -10.46 -9.63 -5.79
C TYR A 38 -11.43 -9.42 -6.94
N VAL A 39 -11.79 -8.15 -7.19
CA VAL A 39 -12.61 -7.75 -8.33
C VAL A 39 -11.81 -6.77 -9.19
N PRO A 40 -11.42 -7.13 -10.43
CA PRO A 40 -10.67 -6.24 -11.29
C PRO A 40 -11.52 -5.05 -11.74
N TYR A 41 -10.86 -3.92 -11.95
CA TYR A 41 -11.48 -2.76 -12.58
C TYR A 41 -11.39 -2.85 -14.10
N GLU A 42 -12.52 -2.56 -14.76
CA GLU A 42 -12.53 -2.31 -16.19
C GLU A 42 -11.73 -1.05 -16.51
N ASP A 43 -11.15 -0.98 -17.71
CA ASP A 43 -10.28 0.15 -18.10
C ASP A 43 -11.01 1.51 -18.03
N ALA A 44 -12.32 1.55 -18.30
CA ALA A 44 -13.13 2.75 -18.16
C ALA A 44 -13.14 3.29 -16.71
N ILE A 45 -13.12 2.42 -15.70
CA ILE A 45 -13.02 2.83 -14.29
C ILE A 45 -11.63 3.44 -14.05
N LYS A 46 -10.57 2.78 -14.52
CA LYS A 46 -9.18 3.26 -14.37
C LYS A 46 -8.99 4.63 -15.00
N GLU A 47 -9.48 4.81 -16.23
CA GLU A 47 -9.41 6.07 -16.95
C GLU A 47 -10.15 7.19 -16.21
N ALA A 48 -11.35 6.91 -15.70
CA ALA A 48 -12.11 7.89 -14.91
C ALA A 48 -11.36 8.30 -13.63
N LEU A 49 -10.78 7.34 -12.92
CA LEU A 49 -9.97 7.60 -11.73
C LEU A 49 -8.70 8.40 -12.04
N LEU A 50 -8.00 8.08 -13.14
CA LEU A 50 -6.81 8.79 -13.59
C LEU A 50 -7.12 10.23 -14.01
N ARG A 51 -8.25 10.48 -14.68
CA ARG A 51 -8.69 11.86 -14.98
C ARG A 51 -8.88 12.66 -13.70
N LEU A 52 -9.43 12.03 -12.67
CA LEU A 52 -9.57 12.62 -11.34
C LEU A 52 -8.25 12.72 -10.57
N HIS A 53 -7.07 12.48 -11.15
CA HIS A 53 -5.75 12.82 -10.55
C HIS A 53 -5.22 14.21 -10.94
N SER A 54 -5.84 14.88 -11.91
CA SER A 54 -5.54 16.27 -12.26
C SER A 54 -6.82 17.12 -12.30
N PRO A 55 -6.74 18.46 -12.10
CA PRO A 55 -7.92 19.32 -12.22
C PRO A 55 -8.59 19.14 -13.57
N ASN A 56 -9.91 18.96 -13.59
CA ASN A 56 -10.67 18.76 -14.81
C ASN A 56 -12.06 19.43 -14.75
N THR A 57 -12.72 19.57 -15.90
CA THR A 57 -14.09 20.09 -15.97
C THR A 57 -15.08 19.11 -15.33
N ASN A 58 -16.03 19.62 -14.55
CA ASN A 58 -17.08 18.86 -13.87
C ASN A 58 -16.59 17.76 -12.89
N GLU A 59 -15.39 17.91 -12.31
CA GLU A 59 -14.77 16.87 -11.46
C GLU A 59 -15.61 16.48 -10.22
N LEU A 60 -16.44 17.38 -9.68
CA LEU A 60 -17.28 17.09 -8.51
C LEU A 60 -18.33 16.02 -8.83
N GLU A 61 -19.11 16.22 -9.88
CA GLU A 61 -20.13 15.25 -10.30
C GLU A 61 -19.49 13.92 -10.73
N GLU A 62 -18.42 13.98 -11.53
CA GLU A 62 -17.69 12.79 -11.95
C GLU A 62 -17.19 11.98 -10.74
N SER A 63 -16.64 12.65 -9.72
CA SER A 63 -16.13 12.00 -8.51
C SER A 63 -17.21 11.27 -7.71
N LEU A 64 -18.45 11.78 -7.70
CA LEU A 64 -19.58 11.14 -7.04
C LEU A 64 -20.08 9.94 -7.83
N ILE A 65 -20.17 10.06 -9.16
CA ILE A 65 -20.61 8.97 -10.05
C ILE A 65 -19.62 7.80 -9.99
N ILE A 66 -18.32 8.07 -10.13
CA ILE A 66 -17.31 7.02 -10.02
C ILE A 66 -17.24 6.49 -8.58
N GLY A 67 -17.44 7.34 -7.56
CA GLY A 67 -17.55 6.91 -6.17
C GLY A 67 -18.67 5.89 -5.94
N ASN A 68 -19.82 6.03 -6.59
CA ASN A 68 -20.89 5.00 -6.55
C ASN A 68 -20.44 3.70 -7.22
N THR A 69 -19.70 3.79 -8.32
CA THR A 69 -19.17 2.63 -9.04
C THR A 69 -18.16 1.86 -8.19
N ILE A 70 -17.24 2.56 -7.52
CA ILE A 70 -16.26 1.95 -6.59
C ILE A 70 -16.96 1.23 -5.44
N SER A 71 -18.03 1.79 -4.87
CA SER A 71 -18.80 1.11 -3.82
C SER A 71 -19.53 -0.13 -4.33
N LYS A 72 -20.04 -0.12 -5.57
CA LYS A 72 -20.62 -1.32 -6.18
C LYS A 72 -19.57 -2.41 -6.38
N LYS A 73 -18.36 -2.05 -6.84
CA LYS A 73 -17.23 -2.99 -6.95
C LYS A 73 -16.77 -3.52 -5.58
N ALA A 74 -16.78 -2.69 -4.55
CA ALA A 74 -16.56 -3.11 -3.16
C ALA A 74 -17.61 -4.13 -2.71
N TYR A 75 -18.89 -3.89 -2.99
CA TYR A 75 -19.94 -4.83 -2.68
C TYR A 75 -19.79 -6.15 -3.46
N GLU A 76 -19.46 -6.11 -4.76
CA GLU A 76 -19.17 -7.31 -5.56
C GLU A 76 -18.04 -8.14 -4.92
N ALA A 77 -16.98 -7.49 -4.43
CA ALA A 77 -15.89 -8.17 -3.72
C ALA A 77 -16.39 -8.78 -2.40
N ILE A 78 -17.13 -8.04 -1.58
CA ILE A 78 -17.70 -8.56 -0.32
C ILE A 78 -18.61 -9.77 -0.59
N ASP A 79 -19.51 -9.68 -1.55
CA ASP A 79 -20.43 -10.77 -1.88
C ASP A 79 -19.67 -12.02 -2.37
N ALA A 80 -18.67 -11.84 -3.24
CA ALA A 80 -17.81 -12.92 -3.69
C ALA A 80 -16.99 -13.54 -2.53
N LEU A 81 -16.50 -12.73 -1.60
CA LEU A 81 -15.80 -13.15 -0.40
C LEU A 81 -16.71 -13.97 0.51
N LEU A 82 -17.88 -13.46 0.85
CA LEU A 82 -18.82 -14.12 1.76
C LEU A 82 -19.33 -15.44 1.18
N LYS A 83 -19.62 -15.50 -0.14
CA LYS A 83 -20.01 -16.76 -0.83
C LYS A 83 -18.96 -17.87 -0.77
N LYS A 84 -17.67 -17.52 -0.65
CA LYS A 84 -16.57 -18.49 -0.50
C LYS A 84 -16.40 -18.96 0.95
N THR A 85 -17.13 -18.37 1.88
CA THR A 85 -17.05 -18.66 3.32
C THR A 85 -18.41 -19.12 3.84
N SER A 86 -18.46 -19.71 5.03
CA SER A 86 -19.72 -20.00 5.72
C SER A 86 -20.21 -18.84 6.59
N ILE A 87 -19.77 -17.62 6.29
CA ILE A 87 -19.96 -16.42 7.11
C ILE A 87 -20.97 -15.50 6.42
N THR A 88 -21.88 -14.94 7.20
CA THR A 88 -22.93 -14.04 6.72
C THR A 88 -22.63 -12.59 7.10
N SER A 89 -23.34 -11.63 6.50
CA SER A 89 -23.20 -10.21 6.86
C SER A 89 -23.43 -9.94 8.36
N LYS A 90 -24.33 -10.69 9.00
CA LYS A 90 -24.64 -10.57 10.44
C LYS A 90 -23.49 -10.96 11.36
N ASP A 91 -22.54 -11.75 10.87
CA ASP A 91 -21.37 -12.18 11.62
C ASP A 91 -20.25 -11.12 11.59
N ILE A 92 -20.31 -10.17 10.65
CA ILE A 92 -19.30 -9.14 10.44
C ILE A 92 -19.60 -7.92 11.33
N LYS A 93 -18.60 -7.46 12.08
CA LYS A 93 -18.72 -6.29 12.96
C LYS A 93 -18.74 -4.97 12.18
N ALA A 94 -17.80 -4.83 11.24
CA ALA A 94 -17.71 -3.69 10.35
C ALA A 94 -16.81 -4.01 9.13
N ILE A 95 -16.98 -3.20 8.10
CA ILE A 95 -16.08 -3.10 6.95
C ILE A 95 -15.17 -1.90 7.17
N GLY A 96 -13.86 -2.07 6.98
CA GLY A 96 -12.91 -0.98 6.80
C GLY A 96 -12.73 -0.67 5.34
N PHE A 97 -13.28 0.46 4.89
CA PHE A 97 -13.25 0.86 3.49
C PHE A 97 -12.33 2.06 3.28
N HIS A 98 -11.15 1.81 2.70
CA HIS A 98 -10.22 2.88 2.35
C HIS A 98 -10.83 3.86 1.34
N GLY A 99 -11.63 3.34 0.40
CA GLY A 99 -12.01 4.05 -0.82
C GLY A 99 -10.87 4.08 -1.84
N GLN A 100 -10.95 5.04 -2.75
CA GLN A 100 -9.96 5.26 -3.80
C GLN A 100 -9.42 6.68 -3.72
N THR A 101 -8.11 6.83 -3.51
CA THR A 101 -7.48 8.16 -3.46
C THR A 101 -7.46 8.81 -4.84
N VAL A 102 -8.00 10.03 -4.92
CA VAL A 102 -7.99 10.89 -6.13
C VAL A 102 -7.24 12.21 -5.91
N ARG A 103 -7.15 12.68 -4.66
CA ARG A 103 -6.30 13.83 -4.26
C ARG A 103 -5.67 13.58 -2.90
N HIS A 104 -4.40 13.94 -2.75
CA HIS A 104 -3.71 13.91 -1.47
C HIS A 104 -2.83 15.15 -1.37
N GLN A 105 -3.27 16.13 -0.57
CA GLN A 105 -2.63 17.44 -0.45
C GLN A 105 -2.62 17.87 1.04
N PRO A 106 -1.98 17.08 1.94
CA PRO A 106 -1.97 17.38 3.38
C PRO A 106 -1.35 18.75 3.71
N GLN A 107 -0.41 19.24 2.90
CA GLN A 107 0.14 20.59 3.00
C GLN A 107 -0.89 21.69 2.71
N LYS A 108 -1.98 21.36 2.00
CA LYS A 108 -3.16 22.22 1.81
C LYS A 108 -4.30 21.86 2.78
N GLY A 109 -4.05 20.95 3.72
CA GLY A 109 -5.01 20.55 4.75
C GLY A 109 -6.10 19.58 4.28
N PHE A 110 -5.92 18.87 3.16
CA PHE A 110 -6.95 17.92 2.69
C PHE A 110 -6.40 16.66 2.02
N THR A 111 -7.24 15.63 2.00
CA THR A 111 -7.10 14.44 1.18
C THR A 111 -8.50 13.95 0.80
N LEU A 112 -8.62 13.29 -0.35
CA LEU A 112 -9.89 12.82 -0.86
C LEU A 112 -9.76 11.36 -1.31
N GLN A 113 -10.47 10.49 -0.60
CA GLN A 113 -10.76 9.13 -0.98
C GLN A 113 -12.23 9.05 -1.39
N ILE A 114 -12.51 8.64 -2.62
CA ILE A 114 -13.87 8.45 -3.12
C ILE A 114 -14.33 7.00 -2.95
N GLY A 115 -15.64 6.78 -3.01
CA GLY A 115 -16.27 5.49 -2.73
C GLY A 115 -17.41 5.73 -1.74
N ASN A 116 -18.64 5.82 -2.22
CA ASN A 116 -19.82 6.16 -1.42
C ASN A 116 -20.04 5.14 -0.27
N PRO A 117 -19.69 5.46 0.98
CA PRO A 117 -19.73 4.49 2.07
C PRO A 117 -21.16 4.21 2.55
N ALA A 118 -22.07 5.18 2.42
CA ALA A 118 -23.49 4.98 2.73
C ALA A 118 -24.14 3.98 1.77
N LEU A 119 -23.84 4.09 0.46
CA LEU A 119 -24.27 3.09 -0.52
C LEU A 119 -23.69 1.70 -0.22
N LEU A 120 -22.41 1.63 0.18
CA LEU A 120 -21.80 0.35 0.52
C LEU A 120 -22.45 -0.28 1.76
N ALA A 121 -22.79 0.52 2.78
CA ALA A 121 -23.50 0.05 3.97
C ALA A 121 -24.88 -0.52 3.59
N GLU A 122 -25.67 0.24 2.80
CA GLU A 122 -26.98 -0.19 2.27
C GLU A 122 -26.88 -1.51 1.50
N LEU A 123 -25.94 -1.63 0.56
CA LEU A 123 -25.80 -2.82 -0.29
C LEU A 123 -25.36 -4.05 0.52
N SER A 124 -24.44 -3.87 1.47
CA SER A 124 -23.85 -4.98 2.22
C SER A 124 -24.65 -5.39 3.46
N ASN A 125 -25.50 -4.50 3.99
CA ASN A 125 -26.14 -4.62 5.29
C ASN A 125 -25.11 -4.88 6.42
N ILE A 126 -23.98 -4.17 6.35
CA ILE A 126 -22.87 -4.21 7.31
C ILE A 126 -22.42 -2.78 7.57
N ASN A 127 -22.10 -2.47 8.83
CA ASN A 127 -21.52 -1.18 9.20
C ASN A 127 -20.25 -0.90 8.39
N VAL A 128 -20.14 0.28 7.78
CA VAL A 128 -18.95 0.69 7.04
C VAL A 128 -18.21 1.77 7.82
N ILE A 129 -16.90 1.60 7.99
CA ILE A 129 -16.02 2.63 8.50
C ILE A 129 -15.10 3.04 7.35
N ALA A 130 -15.14 4.32 7.00
CA ALA A 130 -14.39 4.90 5.88
C ALA A 130 -13.70 6.21 6.29
N ASP A 131 -13.04 6.89 5.36
CA ASP A 131 -12.39 8.20 5.57
C ASP A 131 -11.32 8.22 6.68
N PHE A 132 -10.42 7.22 6.65
CA PHE A 132 -9.40 7.06 7.69
C PHE A 132 -8.35 8.18 7.71
N ARG A 133 -8.13 8.87 6.59
CA ARG A 133 -7.01 9.81 6.45
C ARG A 133 -7.35 11.23 6.92
N SER A 134 -8.59 11.67 6.70
CA SER A 134 -8.99 13.07 6.93
C SER A 134 -8.78 13.52 8.37
N ARG A 135 -9.02 12.65 9.36
CA ARG A 135 -8.84 13.01 10.77
C ARG A 135 -7.39 13.22 11.18
N ASP A 136 -6.46 12.48 10.56
CA ASP A 136 -5.03 12.67 10.79
C ASP A 136 -4.54 13.99 10.15
N VAL A 137 -4.98 14.29 8.93
CA VAL A 137 -4.71 15.58 8.25
C VAL A 137 -5.27 16.76 9.05
N ALA A 138 -6.50 16.66 9.55
CA ALA A 138 -7.09 17.67 10.43
C ALA A 138 -6.30 17.86 11.74
N ALA A 139 -5.56 16.83 12.18
CA ALA A 139 -4.66 16.89 13.32
C ALA A 139 -3.24 17.36 12.97
N SER A 140 -3.05 17.95 11.77
CA SER A 140 -1.78 18.42 11.21
C SER A 140 -0.81 17.31 10.77
N GLY A 141 -1.28 16.06 10.68
CA GLY A 141 -0.51 14.97 10.12
C GLY A 141 -0.57 14.92 8.59
N GLN A 142 0.20 14.01 8.00
CA GLN A 142 0.24 13.77 6.57
C GLN A 142 -0.96 12.95 6.07
N GLY A 143 -1.69 12.23 6.93
CA GLY A 143 -2.74 11.29 6.52
C GLY A 143 -2.22 9.98 5.89
N ALA A 144 -0.89 9.81 5.85
CA ALA A 144 -0.20 8.64 5.32
C ALA A 144 1.24 8.58 5.85
N PRO A 145 1.87 7.39 5.89
CA PRO A 145 1.22 6.08 5.82
C PRO A 145 0.46 5.75 7.12
N LEU A 146 -0.70 5.08 7.04
CA LEU A 146 -1.50 4.68 8.21
C LEU A 146 -1.21 3.25 8.68
N VAL A 147 -0.68 2.41 7.80
CA VAL A 147 -0.33 1.00 8.10
C VAL A 147 0.72 0.81 9.21
N PRO A 148 1.62 1.76 9.55
CA PRO A 148 2.58 1.54 10.62
C PRO A 148 1.97 1.25 11.99
N ALA A 149 0.79 1.77 12.30
CA ALA A 149 0.08 1.45 13.54
C ALA A 149 -0.33 -0.02 13.59
N PHE A 150 -0.87 -0.54 12.49
CA PHE A 150 -1.19 -1.95 12.32
C PHE A 150 0.07 -2.84 12.36
N HIS A 151 1.12 -2.46 11.61
CA HIS A 151 2.39 -3.19 11.63
C HIS A 151 2.98 -3.25 13.04
N HIS A 152 2.88 -2.18 13.82
CA HIS A 152 3.35 -2.17 15.19
C HIS A 152 2.56 -3.14 16.08
N GLU A 153 1.23 -3.12 16.03
CA GLU A 153 0.41 -3.99 16.88
C GLU A 153 0.58 -5.47 16.52
N ILE A 154 0.62 -5.80 15.23
CA ILE A 154 0.63 -7.19 14.76
C ILE A 154 2.05 -7.75 14.66
N PHE A 155 2.98 -6.95 14.13
CA PHE A 155 4.30 -7.41 13.75
C PHE A 155 5.42 -6.82 14.61
N SER A 156 5.21 -6.31 15.82
CA SER A 156 6.35 -5.97 16.71
C SER A 156 6.89 -7.20 17.43
N HIS A 157 8.19 -7.24 17.69
CA HIS A 157 8.84 -8.28 18.51
C HIS A 157 9.41 -7.63 19.78
N PRO A 158 9.35 -8.29 20.95
CA PRO A 158 9.85 -7.69 22.21
C PRO A 158 11.34 -7.36 22.19
N THR A 159 12.14 -8.06 21.38
CA THR A 159 13.61 -7.91 21.40
C THR A 159 14.26 -7.74 20.02
N THR A 160 13.52 -7.93 18.93
CA THR A 160 14.10 -7.97 17.58
C THR A 160 13.76 -6.70 16.84
N TYR A 161 14.78 -6.03 16.31
CA TYR A 161 14.60 -4.90 15.40
C TYR A 161 14.27 -5.42 14.01
N ARG A 162 13.02 -5.24 13.58
CA ARG A 162 12.52 -5.72 12.29
C ARG A 162 11.80 -4.64 11.48
N ALA A 163 11.72 -4.85 10.17
CA ALA A 163 10.96 -3.99 9.28
C ALA A 163 9.87 -4.76 8.54
N ILE A 164 8.79 -4.04 8.25
CA ILE A 164 7.78 -4.46 7.28
C ILE A 164 7.96 -3.58 6.05
N LEU A 165 8.25 -4.21 4.92
CA LEU A 165 8.56 -3.53 3.66
C LEU A 165 7.47 -3.85 2.64
N ASN A 166 6.64 -2.86 2.33
CA ASN A 166 5.65 -2.93 1.27
C ASN A 166 6.27 -2.47 -0.04
N ILE A 167 6.28 -3.34 -1.05
CA ILE A 167 6.77 -3.03 -2.40
C ILE A 167 5.56 -2.92 -3.35
N GLY A 168 4.86 -1.79 -3.26
CA GLY A 168 3.80 -1.41 -4.20
C GLY A 168 4.36 -0.62 -5.38
N GLY A 169 3.59 0.33 -5.93
CA GLY A 169 4.13 1.27 -6.93
C GLY A 169 5.30 2.10 -6.37
N ILE A 170 5.15 2.57 -5.13
CA ILE A 170 6.22 3.13 -4.28
C ILE A 170 6.54 2.11 -3.18
N ALA A 171 7.83 1.94 -2.90
CA ALA A 171 8.27 1.07 -1.82
C ALA A 171 8.32 1.85 -0.50
N ASN A 172 7.64 1.37 0.53
CA ASN A 172 7.58 2.01 1.85
C ASN A 172 7.90 1.01 2.96
N VAL A 173 8.52 1.52 4.02
CA VAL A 173 8.99 0.70 5.13
C VAL A 173 8.39 1.18 6.45
N THR A 174 8.06 0.23 7.33
CA THR A 174 7.83 0.48 8.75
C THR A 174 8.95 -0.15 9.56
N LEU A 175 9.66 0.65 10.34
CA LEU A 175 10.74 0.22 11.23
C LEU A 175 10.18 -0.02 12.63
N LEU A 176 10.28 -1.26 13.11
CA LEU A 176 9.75 -1.74 14.39
C LEU A 176 10.91 -2.04 15.34
N ASN A 177 11.45 -0.98 15.94
CA ASN A 177 12.52 -1.09 16.92
C ASN A 177 11.93 -1.27 18.32
N PRO A 178 12.30 -2.33 19.08
CA PRO A 178 11.81 -2.51 20.45
C PRO A 178 12.30 -1.43 21.43
N LYS A 179 13.32 -0.65 21.08
CA LYS A 179 13.96 0.35 21.94
C LYS A 179 13.57 1.79 21.61
N THR A 180 12.96 2.04 20.46
CA THR A 180 12.64 3.40 19.99
C THR A 180 11.22 3.45 19.43
N SER A 181 10.70 4.65 19.20
CA SER A 181 9.40 4.82 18.56
C SER A 181 9.38 4.21 17.15
N VAL A 182 8.18 3.80 16.72
CA VAL A 182 7.92 3.36 15.35
C VAL A 182 8.19 4.51 14.39
N SER A 183 8.85 4.20 13.29
CA SER A 183 9.03 5.14 12.19
C SER A 183 8.67 4.48 10.87
N GLY A 184 8.34 5.28 9.87
CA GLY A 184 8.10 4.79 8.53
C GLY A 184 8.25 5.89 7.49
N PHE A 185 8.60 5.50 6.28
CA PHE A 185 8.85 6.42 5.17
C PHE A 185 8.87 5.68 3.83
N ASP A 186 8.79 6.43 2.74
CA ASP A 186 8.98 5.91 1.39
C ASP A 186 10.48 5.83 1.07
N THR A 187 10.92 4.67 0.57
CA THR A 187 12.32 4.43 0.18
C THR A 187 12.61 4.93 -1.23
N GLY A 188 11.59 4.99 -2.10
CA GLY A 188 11.71 5.33 -3.51
C GLY A 188 10.74 4.54 -4.39
N PRO A 189 11.02 4.42 -5.70
CA PRO A 189 10.17 3.66 -6.61
C PRO A 189 10.19 2.16 -6.25
N GLY A 190 8.99 1.59 -6.14
CA GLY A 190 8.78 0.15 -6.11
C GLY A 190 8.58 -0.36 -7.54
N ASN A 191 7.38 -0.84 -7.86
CA ASN A 191 7.05 -1.40 -9.17
C ASN A 191 6.70 -0.35 -10.22
N LEU A 192 6.39 0.90 -9.87
CA LEU A 192 5.75 1.81 -10.85
C LEU A 192 6.60 2.05 -12.12
N LEU A 193 7.92 2.14 -11.99
CA LEU A 193 8.82 2.36 -13.13
C LEU A 193 9.03 1.05 -13.91
N LEU A 194 9.09 -0.09 -13.20
CA LEU A 194 9.19 -1.42 -13.78
C LEU A 194 7.96 -1.76 -14.61
N ASP A 195 6.76 -1.47 -14.08
CA ASP A 195 5.48 -1.72 -14.72
C ASP A 195 5.30 -0.82 -15.94
N HIS A 196 5.64 0.47 -15.80
CA HIS A 196 5.62 1.41 -16.93
C HIS A 196 6.52 0.92 -18.06
N TRP A 197 7.76 0.56 -17.76
CA TRP A 197 8.71 0.11 -18.78
C TRP A 197 8.32 -1.23 -19.42
N SER A 198 7.81 -2.17 -18.63
CA SER A 198 7.24 -3.44 -19.11
C SER A 198 6.05 -3.23 -20.03
N LYS A 199 5.15 -2.30 -19.68
CA LYS A 199 3.98 -1.96 -20.50
C LYS A 199 4.41 -1.36 -21.83
N THR A 200 5.40 -0.46 -21.81
CA THR A 200 5.90 0.22 -23.01
C THR A 200 6.60 -0.73 -23.97
N HIS A 201 7.40 -1.69 -23.47
CA HIS A 201 8.28 -2.51 -24.30
C HIS A 201 7.81 -3.96 -24.53
N LEU A 202 7.04 -4.52 -23.59
CA LEU A 202 6.54 -5.90 -23.68
C LEU A 202 5.02 -5.97 -23.85
N HIS A 203 4.31 -4.84 -23.76
CA HIS A 203 2.85 -4.80 -23.72
C HIS A 203 2.24 -5.67 -22.60
N ARG A 204 2.98 -5.85 -21.50
CA ARG A 204 2.54 -6.56 -20.29
C ARG A 204 2.36 -5.57 -19.14
N ALA A 205 1.41 -5.84 -18.25
CA ALA A 205 1.15 -4.96 -17.12
C ALA A 205 2.36 -4.83 -16.17
N PHE A 206 3.15 -5.90 -16.01
CA PHE A 206 4.35 -5.96 -15.19
C PHE A 206 5.32 -7.04 -15.71
N ASP A 207 6.56 -7.01 -15.22
CA ASP A 207 7.58 -8.03 -15.47
C ASP A 207 7.43 -9.18 -14.46
N GLU A 208 6.78 -10.26 -14.89
CA GLU A 208 6.48 -11.40 -14.05
C GLU A 208 7.75 -12.04 -13.48
N ASN A 209 7.80 -12.18 -12.16
CA ASN A 209 8.96 -12.68 -11.39
C ASN A 209 10.27 -11.89 -11.57
N GLY A 210 10.23 -10.73 -12.24
CA GLY A 210 11.43 -10.01 -12.67
C GLY A 210 12.25 -10.77 -13.73
N ALA A 211 11.59 -11.64 -14.51
CA ALA A 211 12.25 -12.52 -15.46
C ALA A 211 12.95 -11.73 -16.57
N TRP A 212 12.29 -10.70 -17.13
CA TRP A 212 12.89 -9.87 -18.19
C TRP A 212 14.04 -9.05 -17.64
N ALA A 213 13.89 -8.45 -16.45
CA ALA A 213 14.97 -7.77 -15.75
C ALA A 213 16.19 -8.68 -15.54
N LYS A 214 15.98 -9.97 -15.21
CA LYS A 214 17.05 -10.91 -14.90
C LYS A 214 17.97 -11.22 -16.09
N GLU A 215 17.44 -11.24 -17.31
CA GLU A 215 18.26 -11.48 -18.51
C GLU A 215 19.03 -10.24 -18.99
N GLY A 216 18.67 -9.05 -18.48
CA GLY A 216 19.39 -7.80 -18.75
C GLY A 216 20.70 -7.64 -17.97
N LYS A 217 21.58 -6.78 -18.48
CA LYS A 217 22.82 -6.36 -17.84
C LYS A 217 22.62 -5.04 -17.10
N LEU A 218 23.19 -4.94 -15.91
CA LEU A 218 23.14 -3.71 -15.13
C LEU A 218 23.97 -2.62 -15.82
N ILE A 219 23.34 -1.48 -16.12
CA ILE A 219 24.02 -0.28 -16.62
C ILE A 219 24.40 0.57 -15.42
N LYS A 220 25.63 0.39 -14.93
CA LYS A 220 26.10 1.04 -13.70
C LYS A 220 26.04 2.57 -13.77
N THR A 221 26.42 3.17 -14.91
CA THR A 221 26.36 4.62 -15.13
C THR A 221 24.94 5.17 -15.06
N LEU A 222 23.96 4.42 -15.55
CA LEU A 222 22.54 4.80 -15.45
C LEU A 222 22.03 4.69 -14.01
N LEU A 223 22.40 3.63 -13.30
CA LEU A 223 22.06 3.48 -11.87
C LEU A 223 22.62 4.64 -11.04
N ASP A 224 23.88 5.00 -11.28
CA ASP A 224 24.53 6.10 -10.56
C ASP A 224 23.84 7.44 -10.87
N ALA A 225 23.48 7.69 -12.14
CA ALA A 225 22.70 8.86 -12.54
C ALA A 225 21.31 8.93 -11.89
N PHE A 226 20.65 7.79 -11.65
CA PHE A 226 19.39 7.77 -10.88
C PHE A 226 19.60 8.20 -9.42
N PHE A 227 20.72 7.82 -8.81
CA PHE A 227 21.04 8.17 -7.42
C PHE A 227 21.52 9.61 -7.23
N GLU A 228 21.81 10.35 -8.29
CA GLU A 228 22.04 11.81 -8.24
C GLU A 228 20.77 12.61 -7.90
N ASP A 229 19.59 11.96 -7.94
CA ASP A 229 18.35 12.59 -7.53
C ASP A 229 18.32 12.83 -6.00
N SER A 230 18.11 14.11 -5.63
CA SER A 230 18.07 14.59 -4.24
C SER A 230 17.10 13.84 -3.32
N TYR A 231 16.08 13.16 -3.85
CA TYR A 231 15.15 12.37 -3.05
C TYR A 231 15.85 11.26 -2.25
N PHE A 232 16.86 10.63 -2.85
CA PHE A 232 17.58 9.52 -2.23
C PHE A 232 18.48 9.97 -1.07
N GLU A 233 18.83 11.25 -1.00
CA GLU A 233 19.63 11.84 0.08
C GLU A 233 18.77 12.31 1.28
N LYS A 234 17.45 12.44 1.10
CA LYS A 234 16.56 12.91 2.17
C LYS A 234 16.51 11.91 3.33
N THR A 235 16.53 12.42 4.57
CA THR A 235 16.24 11.67 5.79
C THR A 235 14.73 11.56 6.03
N ALA A 236 14.31 10.56 6.80
CA ALA A 236 12.93 10.47 7.29
C ALA A 236 12.58 11.66 8.22
N PRO A 237 11.31 12.09 8.31
CA PRO A 237 10.15 11.59 7.56
C PRO A 237 10.17 12.06 6.09
N LYS A 238 9.88 11.14 5.16
CA LYS A 238 9.75 11.46 3.72
C LYS A 238 8.72 10.58 3.04
N SER A 239 8.01 11.16 2.07
CA SER A 239 7.05 10.46 1.21
C SER A 239 7.17 10.93 -0.24
N THR A 240 6.72 10.12 -1.19
CA THR A 240 6.74 10.38 -2.64
C THR A 240 5.59 9.66 -3.34
N GLY A 241 5.47 9.83 -4.65
CA GLY A 241 4.40 9.24 -5.43
C GLY A 241 4.68 9.23 -6.92
N ARG A 242 3.64 8.84 -7.67
CA ARG A 242 3.62 8.85 -9.15
C ARG A 242 3.88 10.24 -9.74
N ASP A 243 3.53 11.30 -9.01
CA ASP A 243 3.77 12.68 -9.45
C ASP A 243 5.28 13.02 -9.52
N TYR A 244 6.11 12.27 -8.78
CA TYR A 244 7.56 12.48 -8.74
C TYR A 244 8.32 11.48 -9.61
N PHE A 245 8.22 10.19 -9.28
CA PHE A 245 8.81 9.11 -10.08
C PHE A 245 7.81 8.72 -11.18
N ASN A 246 8.11 9.12 -12.41
CA ASN A 246 7.27 8.90 -13.58
C ASN A 246 8.10 8.78 -14.86
N GLU A 247 7.42 8.61 -15.99
CA GLU A 247 8.03 8.56 -17.33
C GLU A 247 8.90 9.79 -17.63
N ALA A 248 8.42 10.99 -17.29
CA ALA A 248 9.19 12.22 -17.53
C ALA A 248 10.46 12.27 -16.67
N TRP A 249 10.43 11.75 -15.45
CA TRP A 249 11.63 11.57 -14.63
C TRP A 249 12.59 10.56 -15.29
N LEU A 250 12.09 9.39 -15.67
CA LEU A 250 12.89 8.32 -16.29
C LEU A 250 13.59 8.80 -17.57
N ASN A 251 12.85 9.45 -18.46
CA ASN A 251 13.34 9.90 -19.78
C ASN A 251 14.47 10.92 -19.70
N LYS A 252 14.69 11.61 -18.57
CA LYS A 252 15.84 12.51 -18.38
C LYS A 252 17.18 11.78 -18.38
N HIS A 253 17.19 10.50 -18.02
CA HIS A 253 18.41 9.71 -17.85
C HIS A 253 18.65 8.74 -19.02
N LEU A 254 17.63 8.44 -19.82
CA LEU A 254 17.72 7.42 -20.86
C LEU A 254 18.55 7.88 -22.07
N GLN A 255 19.35 6.95 -22.60
CA GLN A 255 20.09 7.12 -23.85
C GLN A 255 19.59 6.10 -24.88
N LYS A 256 19.56 6.50 -26.15
CA LYS A 256 19.10 5.64 -27.26
C LYS A 256 19.91 4.35 -27.44
N SER A 257 21.14 4.33 -26.96
CA SER A 257 22.07 3.20 -27.05
C SER A 257 21.76 2.08 -26.06
N TYR A 258 21.00 2.35 -24.99
CA TYR A 258 20.70 1.35 -23.98
C TYR A 258 19.66 0.35 -24.48
N ALA A 259 19.94 -0.93 -24.29
CA ALA A 259 18.95 -1.97 -24.56
C ALA A 259 17.79 -1.86 -23.56
N ALA A 260 16.55 -2.06 -24.03
CA ALA A 260 15.38 -1.92 -23.17
C ALA A 260 15.42 -2.86 -21.97
N GLN A 261 15.92 -4.08 -22.16
CA GLN A 261 16.08 -5.05 -21.09
C GLN A 261 17.13 -4.65 -20.05
N ASP A 262 18.21 -4.00 -20.47
CA ASP A 262 19.25 -3.49 -19.58
C ASP A 262 18.74 -2.30 -18.76
N ILE A 263 17.85 -1.48 -19.33
CA ILE A 263 17.11 -0.45 -18.58
C ILE A 263 16.21 -1.11 -17.53
N GLN A 264 15.42 -2.13 -17.90
CA GLN A 264 14.56 -2.86 -16.96
C GLN A 264 15.38 -3.43 -15.79
N ARG A 265 16.51 -4.09 -16.10
CA ARG A 265 17.45 -4.58 -15.09
C ARG A 265 17.93 -3.48 -14.16
N THR A 266 18.27 -2.32 -14.71
CA THR A 266 18.80 -1.17 -13.95
C THR A 266 17.72 -0.52 -13.07
N LEU A 267 16.47 -0.47 -13.54
CA LEU A 267 15.32 -0.03 -12.75
C LEU A 267 15.06 -0.96 -11.56
N LEU A 268 15.17 -2.29 -11.75
CA LEU A 268 15.00 -3.23 -10.65
C LEU A 268 16.11 -3.08 -9.61
N GLU A 269 17.35 -2.85 -10.07
CA GLU A 269 18.48 -2.58 -9.19
C GLU A 269 18.32 -1.24 -8.44
N LEU A 270 17.70 -0.23 -9.05
CA LEU A 270 17.36 1.04 -8.38
C LEU A 270 16.41 0.79 -7.20
N THR A 271 15.32 0.04 -7.40
CA THR A 271 14.41 -0.35 -6.31
C THR A 271 15.14 -1.12 -5.21
N ALA A 272 15.88 -2.18 -5.56
CA ALA A 272 16.59 -2.99 -4.56
C ALA A 272 17.64 -2.16 -3.78
N SER A 273 18.42 -1.34 -4.49
CA SER A 273 19.50 -0.54 -3.90
C SER A 273 18.96 0.63 -3.07
N SER A 274 17.87 1.27 -3.49
CA SER A 274 17.26 2.36 -2.71
C SER A 274 16.70 1.85 -1.39
N ILE A 275 16.04 0.68 -1.40
CA ILE A 275 15.60 0.00 -0.17
C ILE A 275 16.80 -0.31 0.73
N ALA A 276 17.82 -0.98 0.21
CA ALA A 276 18.98 -1.40 0.98
C ALA A 276 19.77 -0.21 1.59
N LYS A 277 19.86 0.91 0.86
CA LYS A 277 20.50 2.14 1.36
C LYS A 277 19.66 2.86 2.41
N ALA A 278 18.33 2.76 2.35
CA ALA A 278 17.44 3.52 3.22
C ALA A 278 17.16 2.83 4.57
N ILE A 279 17.38 1.52 4.67
CA ILE A 279 17.16 0.74 5.88
C ILE A 279 18.48 0.62 6.67
N ASP A 280 18.40 0.77 8.00
CA ASP A 280 19.55 0.66 8.90
C ASP A 280 20.22 -0.72 8.78
N SER A 281 21.55 -0.73 8.62
CA SER A 281 22.38 -1.93 8.57
C SER A 281 22.29 -2.85 9.80
N ASN A 282 21.81 -2.35 10.94
CA ASN A 282 21.60 -3.12 12.17
C ASN A 282 20.27 -3.90 12.18
N ILE A 283 19.43 -3.75 11.14
CA ILE A 283 18.16 -4.44 11.09
C ILE A 283 18.36 -5.95 10.98
N SER A 284 17.67 -6.69 11.85
CA SER A 284 17.83 -8.15 11.93
C SER A 284 16.93 -8.86 10.92
N GLU A 285 15.69 -8.37 10.77
CA GLU A 285 14.66 -9.03 9.95
C GLU A 285 13.92 -8.03 9.08
N ILE A 286 13.61 -8.43 7.84
CA ILE A 286 12.70 -7.72 6.94
C ILE A 286 11.63 -8.69 6.48
N TYR A 287 10.36 -8.29 6.62
CA TYR A 287 9.22 -9.02 6.11
C TYR A 287 8.56 -8.26 4.96
N LEU A 288 8.47 -8.91 3.81
CA LEU A 288 8.01 -8.31 2.56
C LEU A 288 6.50 -8.46 2.38
N CYS A 289 5.84 -7.38 1.98
CA CYS A 289 4.44 -7.36 1.56
C CYS A 289 4.27 -6.58 0.24
N GLY A 290 3.07 -6.64 -0.35
CA GLY A 290 2.75 -5.99 -1.63
C GLY A 290 3.23 -6.79 -2.86
N GLY A 291 2.89 -6.29 -4.06
CA GLY A 291 3.12 -7.00 -5.32
C GLY A 291 4.60 -7.30 -5.61
N GLY A 292 5.50 -6.38 -5.28
CA GLY A 292 6.94 -6.54 -5.53
C GLY A 292 7.60 -7.61 -4.65
N ALA A 293 6.96 -8.05 -3.57
CA ALA A 293 7.41 -9.19 -2.80
C ALA A 293 7.28 -10.53 -3.56
N LEU A 294 6.43 -10.58 -4.61
CA LEU A 294 6.32 -11.72 -5.52
C LEU A 294 7.35 -11.66 -6.67
N ASN A 295 8.09 -10.56 -6.82
CA ASN A 295 9.16 -10.47 -7.80
C ASN A 295 10.39 -11.23 -7.29
N ILE A 296 10.53 -12.48 -7.72
CA ILE A 296 11.59 -13.41 -7.28
C ILE A 296 12.97 -12.79 -7.46
N PHE A 297 13.25 -12.17 -8.61
CA PHE A 297 14.56 -11.57 -8.87
C PHE A 297 14.82 -10.35 -7.98
N LEU A 298 13.83 -9.50 -7.73
CA LEU A 298 13.95 -8.38 -6.79
C LEU A 298 14.28 -8.88 -5.37
N VAL A 299 13.62 -9.93 -4.89
CA VAL A 299 13.91 -10.53 -3.59
C VAL A 299 15.33 -11.12 -3.54
N GLU A 300 15.78 -11.76 -4.62
CA GLU A 300 17.17 -12.24 -4.77
C GLU A 300 18.18 -11.09 -4.67
N ARG A 301 17.91 -9.96 -5.34
CA ARG A 301 18.75 -8.75 -5.26
C ARG A 301 18.78 -8.16 -3.86
N LEU A 302 17.64 -8.03 -3.18
CA LEU A 302 17.58 -7.56 -1.80
C LEU A 302 18.42 -8.43 -0.85
N LYS A 303 18.29 -9.75 -0.95
CA LYS A 303 19.11 -10.70 -0.15
C LYS A 303 20.61 -10.57 -0.44
N THR A 304 20.97 -10.31 -1.70
CA THR A 304 22.36 -10.08 -2.10
C THR A 304 22.91 -8.78 -1.50
N LEU A 305 22.11 -7.71 -1.50
CA LEU A 305 22.50 -6.39 -1.00
C LEU A 305 22.51 -6.32 0.54
N MET A 306 21.74 -7.18 1.21
CA MET A 306 21.58 -7.20 2.66
C MET A 306 21.87 -8.59 3.25
N PRO A 307 23.11 -9.12 3.09
CA PRO A 307 23.42 -10.52 3.41
C PRO A 307 23.36 -10.86 4.90
N LYS A 308 23.36 -9.86 5.78
CA LYS A 308 23.26 -10.02 7.24
C LYS A 308 21.82 -9.97 7.76
N THR A 309 20.87 -9.59 6.91
CA THR A 309 19.48 -9.39 7.27
C THR A 309 18.65 -10.59 6.84
N HIS A 310 17.82 -11.10 7.74
CA HIS A 310 16.89 -12.18 7.43
C HIS A 310 15.68 -11.63 6.67
N ILE A 311 15.53 -12.00 5.40
CA ILE A 311 14.45 -11.50 4.53
C ILE A 311 13.46 -12.62 4.22
N GLN A 312 12.22 -12.44 4.67
CA GLN A 312 11.10 -13.36 4.43
C GLN A 312 9.83 -12.62 3.99
N LEU A 313 8.82 -13.37 3.58
CA LEU A 313 7.47 -12.85 3.31
C LEU A 313 6.70 -12.68 4.64
N THR A 314 5.71 -11.80 4.70
CA THR A 314 4.86 -11.67 5.91
C THR A 314 4.01 -12.92 6.18
N ASP A 315 3.89 -13.84 5.22
CA ASP A 315 3.23 -15.14 5.36
C ASP A 315 3.68 -15.90 6.61
N VAL A 316 4.99 -15.86 6.90
CA VAL A 316 5.57 -16.54 8.08
C VAL A 316 5.15 -15.90 9.42
N LEU A 317 4.63 -14.66 9.36
CA LEU A 317 4.06 -13.94 10.50
C LEU A 317 2.53 -14.09 10.59
N GLY A 318 1.93 -14.96 9.77
CA GLY A 318 0.50 -15.29 9.81
C GLY A 318 -0.41 -14.42 8.93
N ILE A 319 0.15 -13.47 8.17
CA ILE A 319 -0.61 -12.66 7.21
C ILE A 319 0.03 -12.77 5.83
N PRO A 320 -0.68 -13.35 4.83
CA PRO A 320 -0.15 -13.45 3.48
C PRO A 320 0.27 -12.10 2.91
N THR A 321 1.42 -12.08 2.24
CA THR A 321 2.08 -10.89 1.67
C THR A 321 1.18 -9.97 0.86
N GLN A 322 0.20 -10.53 0.14
CA GLN A 322 -0.74 -9.76 -0.69
C GLN A 322 -1.86 -9.08 0.12
N TYR A 323 -2.10 -9.49 1.37
CA TYR A 323 -3.30 -9.10 2.13
C TYR A 323 -3.05 -8.11 3.25
N VAL A 324 -1.78 -7.73 3.47
CA VAL A 324 -1.37 -6.88 4.59
C VAL A 324 -2.08 -5.53 4.58
N GLU A 325 -2.19 -4.85 3.44
CA GLU A 325 -2.85 -3.54 3.36
C GLU A 325 -4.36 -3.64 3.61
N ALA A 326 -5.06 -4.58 2.97
CA ALA A 326 -6.49 -4.79 3.21
C ALA A 326 -6.75 -5.19 4.68
N ALA A 327 -5.93 -6.08 5.25
CA ALA A 327 -6.02 -6.43 6.68
C ALA A 327 -5.80 -5.22 7.61
N ALA A 328 -4.92 -4.29 7.24
CA ALA A 328 -4.73 -3.05 7.98
C ALA A 328 -5.99 -2.18 7.99
N PHE A 329 -6.77 -2.13 6.91
CA PHE A 329 -8.05 -1.42 6.89
C PHE A 329 -9.14 -2.13 7.70
N ALA A 330 -9.18 -3.46 7.71
CA ALA A 330 -10.02 -4.21 8.65
C ALA A 330 -9.66 -3.86 10.11
N TRP A 331 -8.37 -3.74 10.41
CA TRP A 331 -7.89 -3.38 11.73
C TRP A 331 -8.26 -1.93 12.08
N LEU A 332 -8.11 -0.99 11.15
CA LEU A 332 -8.54 0.40 11.37
C LEU A 332 -10.04 0.49 11.67
N ALA A 333 -10.88 -0.28 10.98
CA ALA A 333 -12.30 -0.38 11.33
C ALA A 333 -12.52 -0.91 12.75
N LYS A 334 -11.79 -1.94 13.17
CA LYS A 334 -11.82 -2.44 14.56
C LYS A 334 -11.43 -1.33 15.54
N GLN A 335 -10.36 -0.58 15.26
CA GLN A 335 -9.91 0.51 16.13
C GLN A 335 -10.98 1.59 16.26
N THR A 336 -11.56 2.05 15.15
CA THR A 336 -12.64 3.06 15.17
C THR A 336 -13.86 2.58 15.92
N LEU A 337 -14.31 1.34 15.67
CA LEU A 337 -15.49 0.75 16.31
C LEU A 337 -15.31 0.63 17.84
N PHE A 338 -14.07 0.38 18.29
CA PHE A 338 -13.73 0.30 19.71
C PHE A 338 -13.14 1.59 20.29
N LEU A 339 -13.27 2.72 19.59
CA LEU A 339 -12.79 4.04 20.01
C LEU A 339 -11.30 4.07 20.39
N LYS A 340 -10.49 3.29 19.67
CA LYS A 340 -9.03 3.24 19.81
C LYS A 340 -8.33 4.05 18.71
N PRO A 341 -7.12 4.57 18.98
CA PRO A 341 -6.34 5.27 17.96
C PRO A 341 -5.94 4.38 16.78
N GLY A 342 -5.86 4.99 15.59
CA GLY A 342 -5.41 4.32 14.36
C GLY A 342 -4.15 4.92 13.73
N ASN A 343 -3.62 6.04 14.26
CA ASN A 343 -2.39 6.69 13.77
C ASN A 343 -1.25 6.57 14.79
N ILE A 344 -0.03 6.90 14.33
CA ILE A 344 1.15 7.11 15.17
C ILE A 344 1.66 8.55 14.91
N PRO A 345 1.66 9.46 15.90
CA PRO A 345 2.10 10.84 15.73
C PRO A 345 3.50 10.99 15.15
N GLU A 346 4.43 10.16 15.60
CA GLU A 346 5.83 10.13 15.15
C GLU A 346 5.98 9.71 13.69
N VAL A 347 4.97 9.02 13.14
CA VAL A 347 4.93 8.61 11.73
C VAL A 347 4.29 9.69 10.87
N THR A 348 3.10 10.17 11.25
CA THR A 348 2.32 11.07 10.38
C THR A 348 2.60 12.54 10.62
N GLY A 349 3.21 12.92 11.74
CA GLY A 349 3.37 14.31 12.16
C GLY A 349 2.12 14.92 12.81
N ALA A 350 1.07 14.13 13.05
CA ALA A 350 -0.12 14.60 13.74
C ALA A 350 0.22 15.05 15.18
N LYS A 351 -0.52 16.02 15.71
CA LYS A 351 -0.32 16.57 17.07
C LYS A 351 -0.57 15.57 18.21
N GLY A 352 -1.02 14.35 17.91
CA GLY A 352 -1.29 13.30 18.87
C GLY A 352 -2.14 12.18 18.29
N LEU A 353 -2.41 11.18 19.13
CA LEU A 353 -3.20 10.02 18.76
C LEU A 353 -4.64 10.41 18.40
N ARG A 354 -5.18 9.80 17.35
CA ARG A 354 -6.53 10.04 16.82
C ARG A 354 -7.22 8.72 16.53
N ILE A 355 -8.48 8.64 16.93
CA ILE A 355 -9.44 7.69 16.35
C ILE A 355 -9.66 8.15 14.92
N LEU A 356 -9.37 7.27 13.96
CA LEU A 356 -9.50 7.55 12.54
C LEU A 356 -10.84 7.05 12.01
N GLY A 357 -11.28 7.56 10.87
CA GLY A 357 -12.46 7.09 10.16
C GLY A 357 -13.80 7.57 10.73
N ALA A 358 -14.85 7.35 9.93
CA ALA A 358 -16.23 7.68 10.23
C ALA A 358 -17.13 6.44 10.01
N LEU A 359 -18.06 6.21 10.94
CA LEU A 359 -19.00 5.10 10.90
C LEU A 359 -20.25 5.48 10.09
N TYR A 360 -20.59 4.64 9.13
CA TYR A 360 -21.81 4.62 8.35
C TYR A 360 -22.60 3.36 8.75
N PRO A 361 -23.69 3.52 9.53
CA PRO A 361 -24.51 2.38 9.95
C PRO A 361 -25.13 1.64 8.76
N ALA A 362 -25.31 0.32 8.91
CA ALA A 362 -26.06 -0.53 7.98
C ALA A 362 -27.56 -0.17 7.91
#